data_AF-A0A392NJP3-F1
#
_entry.id   AF-A0A392NJP3-F1
#
_cell.length_a   1.000
_cell.length_b   1.000
_cell.length_c   1.000
_cell.angle_alpha   90.00
_cell.angle_beta   90.00
_cell.angle_gamma   90.00
#
_symmetry.space_group_name_H-M   'P 1'
#
loop_
_entity.id
_entity.type
_entity.pdbx_description
1 polymer ?
#
loop_
_entity_poly.entity_id
_entity_poly.type
_entity_poly.pdbx_seq_one_letter_code
_entity_poly.pdbx_strand_id
1 'polypeptide(L)'
;MKLISISFLSKLLILQYLSIQCLSDDFDFFYFVQQWPGAYCDTKQSCCYPKTGKPTADFGIHGLWPNYNDGSWPSNCDPDSTFDKSQ
;
A
#
# COMPACT_ATOMS: atom_id res chain seq x y z
N MET A 1 43.82 9.58 18.02
CA MET A 1 43.42 8.39 17.20
C MET A 1 42.14 7.71 17.68
N LYS A 2 42.00 7.30 18.96
CA LYS A 2 40.77 6.62 19.45
C LYS A 2 39.47 7.42 19.24
N LEU A 3 39.46 8.72 19.55
CA LEU A 3 38.28 9.59 19.36
C LEU A 3 37.92 9.78 17.88
N ILE A 4 38.92 9.82 17.00
CA ILE A 4 38.75 9.93 15.54
C ILE A 4 38.14 8.62 14.99
N SER A 5 38.56 7.47 15.51
CA SER A 5 38.01 6.15 15.17
C SER A 5 36.54 6.00 15.60
N ILE A 6 36.18 6.46 16.80
CA ILE A 6 34.77 6.45 17.28
C ILE A 6 33.89 7.40 16.46
N SER A 7 34.39 8.59 16.09
CA SER A 7 33.67 9.51 15.21
C SER A 7 33.46 8.93 13.81
N PHE A 8 34.43 8.18 13.30
CA PHE A 8 34.29 7.52 12.00
C PHE A 8 33.27 6.37 12.05
N LEU A 9 33.32 5.54 13.10
CA LEU A 9 32.37 4.43 13.30
C LEU A 9 30.93 4.91 13.47
N SER A 10 30.71 5.98 14.24
CA SER A 10 29.36 6.56 14.40
C SER A 10 28.81 7.12 13.08
N LYS A 11 29.64 7.82 12.29
CA LYS A 11 29.24 8.29 10.96
C LYS A 11 28.91 7.14 10.00
N LEU A 12 29.69 6.05 10.05
CA LEU A 12 29.44 4.87 9.24
C LEU A 12 28.11 4.19 9.61
N LEU A 13 27.81 4.09 10.90
CA LEU A 13 26.57 3.51 11.41
C LEU A 13 25.35 4.34 11.00
N ILE A 14 25.46 5.67 11.07
CA ILE A 14 24.42 6.61 10.63
C ILE A 14 24.19 6.46 9.11
N LEU A 15 25.27 6.42 8.32
CA LEU A 15 25.16 6.26 6.86
C LEU A 15 24.49 4.92 6.47
N GLN A 16 24.83 3.84 7.16
CA GLN A 16 24.18 2.54 6.96
C GLN A 16 22.69 2.58 7.33
N TYR A 17 22.32 3.22 8.43
CA TYR A 17 20.92 3.35 8.83
C TYR A 17 20.09 4.16 7.82
N LEU A 18 20.61 5.30 7.33
CA LEU A 18 19.91 6.10 6.32
C LEU A 18 19.76 5.34 4.98
N SER A 19 20.73 4.51 4.59
CA SER A 19 20.65 3.75 3.33
C SER A 19 19.52 2.71 3.30
N ILE A 20 19.10 2.21 4.46
CA ILE A 20 18.01 1.21 4.58
C ILE A 20 16.64 1.86 4.36
N GLN A 21 16.48 3.15 4.68
CA GLN A 21 15.20 3.85 4.54
C GLN A 21 14.86 4.22 3.09
N CYS A 22 15.85 4.26 2.19
CA CYS A 22 15.64 4.53 0.76
C CYS A 22 15.13 3.33 -0.05
N LEU A 23 14.94 2.16 0.57
CA LEU A 23 14.54 0.93 -0.13
C LEU A 23 13.04 0.66 -0.13
N SER A 24 12.23 1.45 0.60
CA SER A 24 10.78 1.38 0.46
C SER A 24 10.37 2.14 -0.79
N ASP A 25 9.59 1.50 -1.66
CA ASP A 25 8.84 2.24 -2.69
C ASP A 25 8.00 3.31 -1.98
N ASP A 26 8.23 4.57 -2.37
CA ASP A 26 7.62 5.74 -1.76
C ASP A 26 6.25 6.01 -2.41
N PHE A 27 5.38 6.75 -1.74
CA PHE A 27 4.12 7.25 -2.29
C PHE A 27 3.68 8.50 -1.51
N ASP A 28 2.93 9.39 -2.15
CA ASP A 28 2.59 10.68 -1.56
C ASP A 28 1.37 10.63 -0.62
N PHE A 29 0.33 9.90 -1.03
CA PHE A 29 -0.92 9.81 -0.28
C PHE A 29 -1.70 8.52 -0.59
N PHE A 30 -2.76 8.28 0.17
CA PHE A 30 -3.70 7.20 -0.09
C PHE A 30 -5.04 7.71 -0.62
N TYR A 31 -5.55 7.03 -1.64
CA TYR A 31 -6.98 7.03 -1.89
C TYR A 31 -7.66 5.92 -1.07
N PHE A 32 -8.57 6.31 -0.17
CA PHE A 32 -9.51 5.38 0.44
C PHE A 32 -10.80 5.35 -0.40
N VAL A 33 -10.98 4.29 -1.17
CA VAL A 33 -12.04 4.19 -2.19
C VAL A 33 -13.15 3.27 -1.71
N GLN A 34 -14.38 3.79 -1.75
CA GLN A 34 -15.60 3.06 -1.42
C GLN A 34 -16.50 2.95 -2.66
N GLN A 35 -17.28 1.88 -2.73
CA GLN A 35 -18.15 1.55 -3.85
C GLN A 35 -19.59 1.35 -3.38
N TRP A 36 -20.54 1.89 -4.14
CA TRP A 36 -21.96 1.61 -3.94
C TRP A 36 -22.36 0.33 -4.72
N PRO A 37 -22.75 -0.77 -4.04
CA PRO A 37 -23.03 -2.05 -4.71
C PRO A 37 -24.24 -1.97 -5.65
N GLY A 38 -25.21 -1.09 -5.37
CA GLY A 38 -26.35 -0.88 -6.26
C GLY A 38 -25.94 -0.36 -7.64
N ALA A 39 -25.04 0.62 -7.69
CA ALA A 39 -24.56 1.19 -8.96
C ALA A 39 -23.63 0.23 -9.71
N TYR A 40 -22.88 -0.60 -8.99
CA TYR A 40 -22.03 -1.62 -9.61
C TYR A 40 -22.85 -2.72 -10.30
N CYS A 41 -23.94 -3.16 -9.67
CA CYS A 41 -24.77 -4.26 -10.15
C CYS A 41 -25.85 -3.85 -11.15
N ASP A 42 -26.25 -2.57 -11.19
CA ASP A 42 -27.29 -2.07 -12.10
C ASP A 42 -26.69 -1.54 -13.41
N THR A 43 -25.86 -2.36 -14.06
CA THR A 43 -25.25 -2.04 -15.35
C THR A 43 -25.61 -3.10 -16.39
N LYS A 44 -25.18 -2.92 -17.64
CA LYS A 44 -25.31 -3.97 -18.67
C LYS A 44 -24.41 -5.19 -18.38
N GLN A 45 -23.43 -5.04 -17.50
CA GLN A 45 -22.55 -6.14 -17.09
C GLN A 45 -23.22 -6.93 -15.96
N SER A 46 -23.03 -8.25 -15.97
CA SER A 46 -23.52 -9.09 -14.87
C SER A 46 -22.70 -8.85 -13.61
N CYS A 47 -23.36 -9.00 -12.46
CA CYS A 47 -22.71 -9.05 -11.15
C CYS A 47 -23.15 -10.32 -10.41
N CYS A 48 -22.31 -10.80 -9.50
CA CYS A 48 -22.59 -11.95 -8.65
C CYS A 48 -22.51 -11.54 -7.18
N TYR A 49 -23.46 -11.97 -6.37
CA TYR A 49 -23.35 -11.81 -4.93
C TYR A 49 -22.30 -12.76 -4.33
N PRO A 50 -21.67 -12.38 -3.21
CA PRO A 50 -20.81 -13.29 -2.45
C PRO A 50 -21.57 -14.54 -1.99
N LYS A 51 -20.81 -15.59 -1.61
CA LYS A 51 -21.38 -16.83 -1.05
C LYS A 51 -22.16 -16.61 0.25
N THR A 52 -21.91 -15.50 0.94
CA THR A 52 -22.60 -15.08 2.16
C THR A 52 -23.95 -14.41 1.89
N GLY A 53 -24.33 -14.23 0.62
CA GLY A 53 -25.61 -13.64 0.21
C GLY A 53 -25.50 -12.19 -0.25
N LYS A 54 -26.66 -11.55 -0.45
CA LYS A 54 -26.77 -10.16 -0.92
C LYS A 54 -26.13 -9.22 0.12
N PRO A 55 -25.21 -8.33 -0.29
CA PRO A 55 -24.63 -7.33 0.61
C PRO A 55 -25.68 -6.37 1.19
N THR A 56 -25.35 -5.74 2.31
CA THR A 56 -26.13 -4.63 2.86
C THR A 56 -26.19 -3.48 1.85
N ALA A 57 -27.24 -2.67 1.92
CA ALA A 57 -27.39 -1.47 1.10
C ALA A 57 -26.56 -0.32 1.69
N ASP A 58 -25.25 -0.50 1.71
CA ASP A 58 -24.26 0.45 2.22
C ASP A 58 -23.03 0.47 1.31
N PHE A 59 -22.16 1.46 1.48
CA PHE A 59 -20.88 1.51 0.79
C PHE A 59 -19.97 0.36 1.24
N GLY A 60 -19.44 -0.37 0.27
CA GLY A 60 -18.39 -1.36 0.49
C GLY A 60 -17.01 -0.77 0.23
N ILE A 61 -15.98 -1.29 0.89
CA ILE A 61 -14.59 -0.93 0.59
C ILE A 61 -14.21 -1.51 -0.77
N HIS A 62 -13.74 -0.66 -1.68
CA HIS A 62 -13.15 -1.09 -2.95
C HIS A 62 -11.65 -1.30 -2.77
N GLY A 63 -10.95 -0.36 -2.15
CA GLY A 63 -9.52 -0.48 -1.88
C GLY A 63 -8.91 0.71 -1.18
N LEU A 64 -7.67 0.51 -0.72
CA LEU A 64 -6.79 1.54 -0.21
C LEU A 64 -5.57 1.60 -1.13
N TRP A 65 -5.39 2.68 -1.86
CA TRP A 65 -4.43 2.75 -2.96
C TRP A 65 -3.37 3.82 -2.71
N PRO A 66 -2.08 3.45 -2.65
CA PRO A 66 -0.98 4.42 -2.71
C PRO A 66 -1.05 5.22 -4.02
N ASN A 67 -0.71 6.50 -3.98
CA ASN A 67 -0.78 7.38 -5.13
C ASN A 67 0.28 8.49 -5.07
N TYR A 68 0.59 9.08 -6.23
CA TYR A 68 1.50 10.21 -6.34
C TYR A 68 0.75 11.50 -6.69
N ASN A 69 1.31 12.65 -6.30
CA ASN A 69 0.76 13.98 -6.60
C ASN A 69 0.76 14.30 -8.10
N ASP A 70 1.56 13.60 -8.91
CA ASP A 70 1.58 13.72 -10.37
C ASP A 70 0.45 12.94 -11.08
N GLY A 71 -0.37 12.20 -10.32
CA GLY A 71 -1.50 11.42 -10.80
C GLY A 71 -1.15 9.99 -11.23
N SER A 72 0.13 9.60 -11.21
CA SER A 72 0.54 8.20 -11.34
C SER A 72 0.41 7.45 -10.02
N TRP A 73 0.64 6.14 -10.02
CA TRP A 73 0.58 5.32 -8.81
C TRP A 73 1.51 4.11 -8.89
N PRO A 74 2.06 3.65 -7.75
CA PRO A 74 2.79 2.39 -7.71
C PRO A 74 1.80 1.22 -7.63
N SER A 75 2.18 0.08 -8.21
CA SER A 75 1.40 -1.17 -8.16
C SER A 75 2.32 -2.36 -8.27
N ASN A 76 1.98 -3.48 -7.62
CA ASN A 76 2.76 -4.72 -7.64
C ASN A 76 4.23 -4.55 -7.15
N CYS A 77 4.44 -3.73 -6.11
CA CYS A 77 5.76 -3.35 -5.57
C CYS A 77 6.62 -4.55 -5.11
N ASP A 78 5.99 -5.57 -4.54
CA ASP A 78 6.68 -6.76 -4.04
C ASP A 78 5.96 -8.04 -4.54
N PRO A 79 6.53 -8.75 -5.53
CA PRO A 79 5.94 -9.98 -6.04
C PRO A 79 6.14 -11.19 -5.12
N ASP A 80 7.09 -11.12 -4.17
CA ASP A 80 7.38 -12.19 -3.21
C ASP A 80 6.50 -12.09 -1.96
N SER A 81 5.94 -10.91 -1.69
CA SER A 81 4.93 -10.66 -0.66
C SER A 81 3.54 -11.14 -1.07
N THR A 82 3.31 -12.45 -0.91
CA THR A 82 2.00 -13.06 -1.19
C THR A 82 0.99 -12.78 -0.09
N PHE A 83 -0.30 -12.63 -0.46
CA PHE A 83 -1.38 -12.43 0.52
C PHE A 83 -1.53 -13.63 1.47
N ASP A 84 -1.31 -13.39 2.77
CA ASP A 84 -1.53 -14.36 3.84
C ASP A 84 -2.75 -13.96 4.67
N LYS A 85 -3.79 -14.80 4.64
CA LYS A 85 -5.04 -14.59 5.39
C LYS A 85 -4.88 -14.76 6.90
N SER A 86 -3.80 -15.39 7.36
CA SER A 86 -3.58 -15.70 8.78
C SER A 86 -2.89 -14.59 9.57
N GLN A 87 -2.32 -13.59 8.90
CA GLN A 87 -1.84 -12.36 9.52
C GLN A 87 -3.00 -11.42 9.86
#